data_AF-A0A1V4IP70-F1
#
_entry.id   AF-A0A1V4IP70-F1
#
_cell.length_a   1.000
_cell.length_b   1.000
_cell.length_c   1.000
_cell.angle_alpha   90.00
_cell.angle_beta   90.00
_cell.angle_gamma   90.00
#
_symmetry.space_group_name_H-M   'P 1'
#
loop_
_entity.id
_entity.type
_entity.pdbx_description
1 polymer ?
#
loop_
_entity_poly.entity_id
_entity_poly.type
_entity_poly.pdbx_seq_one_letter_code
_entity_poly.pdbx_strand_id
1 'polypeptide(L)' 'MEDKNTILEMADSLEKTGEVRITDGIKEIFIQVYEEDETLFFSGSNEFDSAVDAVEWAVNELGGVENIEEWE' A
#
# COMPACT_ATOMS: atom_id res chain seq x y z
N MET A 1 -18.02 -3.29 0.12
CA MET A 1 -17.85 -2.32 -0.98
C MET A 1 -16.98 -1.15 -0.55
N GLU A 2 -16.97 -0.81 0.75
CA GLU A 2 -16.14 0.27 1.32
C GLU A 2 -14.64 -0.07 1.29
N ASP A 3 -14.25 -1.31 1.62
CA ASP A 3 -12.83 -1.74 1.66
C ASP A 3 -12.10 -1.56 0.32
N LYS A 4 -12.79 -1.86 -0.79
CA LYS A 4 -12.23 -1.75 -2.14
C LYS A 4 -12.00 -0.29 -2.53
N ASN A 5 -12.80 0.66 -2.00
CA ASN A 5 -12.59 2.07 -2.30
C ASN A 5 -11.33 2.59 -1.61
N THR A 6 -11.15 2.26 -0.32
CA THR A 6 -9.98 2.66 0.47
C THR A 6 -8.67 2.14 -0.11
N ILE A 7 -8.63 0.86 -0.53
CA ILE A 7 -7.46 0.27 -1.20
C ILE A 7 -7.10 1.04 -2.48
N LEU A 8 -8.10 1.42 -3.28
CA LEU A 8 -7.87 2.19 -4.50
C LEU A 8 -7.39 3.61 -4.21
N GLU A 9 -7.86 4.25 -3.14
CA GLU A 9 -7.39 5.57 -2.71
C GLU A 9 -5.92 5.53 -2.24
N MET A 10 -5.54 4.51 -1.47
CA MET A 10 -4.15 4.29 -1.06
C MET A 10 -3.23 4.01 -2.25
N ALA A 11 -3.70 3.18 -3.19
CA ALA A 11 -2.94 2.85 -4.40
C ALA A 11 -2.74 4.08 -5.30
N ASP A 12 -3.79 4.89 -5.48
CA ASP A 12 -3.69 6.16 -6.22
C ASP A 12 -2.76 7.17 -5.53
N SER A 13 -2.75 7.22 -4.19
CA SER A 13 -1.78 8.03 -3.44
C SER A 13 -0.36 7.54 -3.70
N LEU A 14 -0.10 6.24 -3.54
CA LEU A 14 1.20 5.61 -3.79
C LEU A 14 1.73 5.93 -5.19
N GLU A 15 0.91 5.83 -6.23
CA GLU A 15 1.29 6.17 -7.61
C GLU A 15 1.59 7.67 -7.80
N LYS A 16 0.93 8.55 -7.04
CA LYS A 16 1.10 10.01 -7.15
C LYS A 16 2.25 10.57 -6.34
N THR A 17 2.45 10.05 -5.13
CA THR A 17 3.44 10.53 -4.16
C THR A 17 4.76 9.77 -4.26
N GLY A 18 4.72 8.56 -4.81
CA GLY A 18 5.86 7.64 -4.86
C GLY A 18 6.03 6.78 -3.60
N GLU A 19 5.23 7.01 -2.55
CA GLU A 19 5.26 6.21 -1.34
C GLU A 19 3.93 6.26 -0.57
N VAL A 20 3.62 5.19 0.16
CA VAL A 20 2.50 5.18 1.11
C VAL A 20 2.91 4.47 2.40
N ARG A 21 2.46 5.00 3.54
CA ARG A 21 2.56 4.39 4.86
C ARG A 21 1.19 3.97 5.33
N ILE A 22 1.05 2.75 5.83
CA ILE A 22 -0.22 2.21 6.35
C ILE A 22 0.06 1.60 7.71
N THR A 23 -0.72 1.97 8.73
CA THR A 23 -0.53 1.49 10.11
C THR A 23 -1.83 1.03 10.77
N ASP A 24 -1.73 -0.01 11.59
CA ASP A 24 -2.80 -0.46 12.51
C ASP A 24 -2.62 0.04 13.96
N GLY A 25 -1.68 0.99 14.15
CA GLY A 25 -1.29 1.52 15.46
C GLY A 25 -0.25 0.66 16.21
N ILE A 26 0.03 -0.55 15.73
CA ILE A 26 1.03 -1.48 16.29
C ILE A 26 2.15 -1.76 15.29
N LYS A 27 1.78 -2.03 14.03
CA LYS A 27 2.65 -2.34 12.89
C LYS A 27 2.40 -1.29 11.81
N GLU A 28 3.51 -0.81 11.25
CA GLU A 28 3.52 0.09 10.10
C GLU A 28 4.11 -0.65 8.90
N ILE A 29 3.48 -0.49 7.74
CA ILE A 29 3.95 -0.99 6.46
C ILE A 29 4.20 0.21 5.55
N PHE A 30 5.41 0.24 5.00
CA PHE A 30 5.83 1.25 4.03
C PHE A 30 5.94 0.62 2.64
N ILE A 31 5.32 1.24 1.65
CA ILE A 31 5.43 0.86 0.24
C ILE A 31 6.01 2.04 -0.51
N GLN A 32 6.95 1.78 -1.42
CA GLN A 32 7.56 2.79 -2.28
C GLN A 32 7.47 2.37 -3.74
N VAL A 33 7.36 3.35 -4.62
CA VAL A 33 7.44 3.20 -6.07
C VAL A 33 8.91 3.24 -6.49
N TYR A 34 9.26 2.39 -7.44
CA TYR A 34 10.54 2.40 -8.13
C TYR A 34 10.29 2.49 -9.63
N GLU A 35 10.78 3.56 -10.26
CA GLU A 35 10.63 3.80 -11.69
C GLU A 35 12.01 3.85 -12.35
N GLU A 36 12.39 2.79 -13.07
CA GLU A 36 13.57 2.78 -13.95
C GLU A 36 13.19 2.47 -15.40
N ASP A 37 13.03 1.19 -15.74
CA ASP A 37 12.56 0.72 -17.04
C ASP A 37 11.06 0.35 -17.02
N GLU A 38 10.60 -0.11 -15.85
CA GLU A 38 9.22 -0.43 -15.51
C GLU A 38 8.90 0.12 -14.11
N THR A 39 7.62 0.42 -13.87
CA THR A 39 7.15 0.89 -12.55
C THR A 39 6.87 -0.32 -11.67
N LEU A 40 7.63 -0.45 -10.59
CA LEU A 40 7.51 -1.51 -9.59
C LEU A 40 7.22 -0.91 -8.22
N PHE A 41 6.61 -1.71 -7.34
CA PHE A 41 6.25 -1.31 -5.99
C PHE A 41 6.93 -2.23 -4.98
N PHE A 42 7.50 -1.67 -3.94
CA PHE A 42 8.31 -2.42 -2.98
C PHE A 42 7.90 -2.15 -1.53
N SER A 43 7.85 -3.22 -0.74
CA SER A 43 7.79 -3.12 0.73
C SER A 43 8.81 -4.08 1.36
N GLY A 44 9.90 -3.53 1.88
CA GLY A 44 11.02 -4.32 2.40
C GLY A 44 11.67 -5.17 1.30
N SER A 45 11.42 -6.48 1.32
CA SER A 45 11.90 -7.43 0.30
C SER A 45 10.79 -7.97 -0.60
N ASN A 46 9.56 -7.45 -0.48
CA ASN A 46 8.44 -7.79 -1.34
C ASN A 46 8.40 -6.83 -2.52
N GLU A 47 8.14 -7.38 -3.71
CA GLU A 47 8.03 -6.69 -4.99
C GLU A 47 6.65 -6.95 -5.58
N PHE A 48 6.04 -5.94 -6.19
CA PHE A 48 4.73 -6.01 -6.83
C PHE A 48 4.73 -5.26 -8.15
N ASP A 49 3.98 -5.82 -9.11
CA ASP A 49 3.81 -5.25 -10.46
C ASP A 49 2.71 -4.18 -10.51
N SER A 50 1.96 -3.99 -9.42
CA SER A 50 0.90 -2.99 -9.33
C SER A 50 0.76 -2.39 -7.93
N ALA A 51 0.37 -1.11 -7.87
CA ALA A 51 0.09 -0.41 -6.62
C ALA A 51 -1.02 -1.08 -5.83
N VAL A 52 -2.06 -1.58 -6.52
CA VAL A 52 -3.19 -2.26 -5.91
C VAL A 52 -2.75 -3.55 -5.23
N ASP A 53 -1.93 -4.37 -5.89
CA ASP A 53 -1.46 -5.62 -5.29
C ASP A 53 -0.58 -5.35 -4.05
N ALA A 54 0.26 -4.32 -4.11
CA ALA A 54 1.11 -3.93 -2.98
C ALA A 54 0.29 -3.46 -1.77
N VAL A 55 -0.72 -2.62 -2.01
CA VAL A 55 -1.63 -2.12 -0.97
C VAL A 55 -2.52 -3.23 -0.44
N GLU A 56 -3.10 -4.07 -1.30
CA GLU A 56 -3.91 -5.23 -0.88
C GLU A 56 -3.09 -6.18 0.01
N TRP A 57 -1.83 -6.43 -0.35
CA TRP A 57 -0.92 -7.19 0.51
C TRP A 57 -0.71 -6.52 1.87
N ALA A 58 -0.43 -5.22 1.91
CA ALA A 58 -0.21 -4.50 3.16
C ALA A 58 -1.45 -4.50 4.07
N VAL A 59 -2.62 -4.25 3.50
CA VAL A 59 -3.91 -4.32 4.20
C VAL A 59 -4.13 -5.71 4.80
N ASN A 60 -3.85 -6.77 4.03
CA ASN A 60 -3.98 -8.16 4.53
C ASN A 60 -2.98 -8.46 5.66
N GLU A 61 -1.76 -7.94 5.57
CA GLU A 61 -0.74 -8.06 6.62
C GLU A 61 -1.09 -7.33 7.92
N LEU A 62 -1.99 -6.35 7.85
CA LEU A 62 -2.58 -5.63 8.99
C LEU A 62 -3.94 -6.23 9.41
N GLY A 63 -4.37 -7.33 8.78
CA GLY A 63 -5.60 -8.04 9.13
C GLY A 63 -6.88 -7.45 8.55
N GLY A 64 -6.80 -6.59 7.53
CA GLY A 64 -7.93 -6.00 6.83
C GLY A 64 -8.03 -4.48 6.97
N VAL A 65 -8.83 -3.86 6.11
CA VAL A 65 -9.01 -2.38 6.07
C VAL A 65 -9.57 -1.85 7.39
N GLU A 66 -10.41 -2.64 8.07
CA GLU A 66 -11.02 -2.28 9.35
C GLU A 66 -10.01 -2.06 10.50
N ASN A 67 -8.78 -2.60 10.37
CA ASN A 67 -7.72 -2.41 11.35
C ASN A 67 -6.81 -1.22 11.03
N ILE A 68 -6.96 -0.60 9.86
CA ILE A 68 -6.11 0.54 9.48
C ILE A 68 -6.56 1.76 10.28
N GLU A 69 -5.65 2.29 11.10
CA GLU A 69 -5.89 3.51 11.87
C GLU A 69 -5.56 4.75 11.04
N GLU A 70 -4.44 4.73 10.32
CA GLU A 70 -3.94 5.87 9.55
C GLU A 70 -3.18 5.40 8.30
N TRP A 71 -3.21 6.23 7.27
CA TRP A 71 -2.35 6.10 6.10
C TRP A 71 -2.04 7.47 5.47
N GLU A 72 -0.84 7.60 4.90
CA GLU A 72 -0.34 8.79 4.19
C GLU A 72 0.41 8.41 2.92
#